data_AF-A0A9X2XC49-F1
#
_entry.id   AF-A0A9X2XC49-F1
#
_cell.length_a   1.000
_cell.length_b   1.000
_cell.length_c   1.000
_cell.angle_alpha   90.00
_cell.angle_beta   90.00
_cell.angle_gamma   90.00
#
_symmetry.space_group_name_H-M   'P 1'
#
loop_
_entity.id
_entity.type
_entity.pdbx_description
1 polymer ?
#
loop_
_entity_poly.entity_id
_entity_poly.type
_entity_poly.pdbx_seq_one_letter_code
_entity_poly.pdbx_strand_id
1 'polypeptide(L)'
;MASLWLFFLALAVVYLLPGPDMILLLQTGARQGRGAALATAVGLAVARGCHVALAALGLAALFKAAPWTFDVVRLAGAAYLLWIGIQCLRSTLLPDLRASSVPDARAQWREAIRRGLLTNLLNPKALLFCSVLLPQFIVADGAPVLSQFAVLGVILVGVGLLFDSAYALTGAALGRWLQHSPAAQRVQQWLFGSLLIGFAVRLTFIQQA
;
A
#
# COMPACT_ATOMS: atom_id res chain seq x y z
N MET A 1 9.21 -2.35 -26.13
CA MET A 1 8.50 -2.29 -24.84
C MET A 1 7.43 -1.22 -24.98
N ALA A 2 6.19 -1.51 -24.59
CA ALA A 2 5.21 -0.44 -24.40
C ALA A 2 5.88 0.67 -23.58
N SER A 3 5.70 1.92 -24.00
CA SER A 3 6.23 3.14 -23.38
C SER A 3 6.57 3.01 -21.89
N LEU A 4 7.84 2.80 -21.53
CA LEU A 4 8.27 2.68 -20.12
C LEU A 4 7.80 3.88 -19.28
N TRP A 5 7.68 5.05 -19.90
CA TRP A 5 7.13 6.24 -19.28
C TRP A 5 5.67 6.07 -18.83
N LEU A 6 4.83 5.34 -19.58
CA LEU A 6 3.45 5.00 -19.17
C LEU A 6 3.45 4.08 -17.96
N PHE A 7 4.43 3.15 -17.89
CA PHE A 7 4.56 2.28 -16.73
C PHE A 7 4.94 3.07 -15.48
N PHE A 8 5.94 3.95 -15.58
CA PHE A 8 6.29 4.87 -14.48
C PHE A 8 5.12 5.76 -14.06
N LEU A 9 4.36 6.30 -15.02
CA LEU A 9 3.17 7.10 -14.74
C LEU A 9 2.12 6.28 -13.99
N ALA A 10 1.83 5.05 -14.45
CA ALA A 10 0.88 4.16 -13.80
C ALA A 10 1.31 3.82 -12.36
N LEU A 11 2.59 3.51 -12.15
CA LEU A 11 3.14 3.26 -10.81
C LEU A 11 3.05 4.51 -9.93
N ALA A 12 3.40 5.68 -10.45
CA ALA A 12 3.34 6.93 -9.71
C ALA A 12 1.90 7.22 -9.24
N VAL A 13 0.92 7.15 -10.15
CA VAL A 13 -0.49 7.36 -9.82
C VAL A 13 -0.96 6.40 -8.72
N VAL A 14 -0.62 5.12 -8.84
CA VAL A 14 -1.06 4.10 -7.87
C VAL A 14 -0.41 4.30 -6.51
N TYR A 15 0.88 4.62 -6.45
CA TYR A 15 1.59 4.79 -5.19
C TYR A 15 1.35 6.15 -4.53
N LEU A 16 0.90 7.16 -5.28
CA LEU A 16 0.57 8.47 -4.73
C LEU A 16 -0.72 8.45 -3.90
N LEU A 17 -1.64 7.52 -4.21
CA LEU A 17 -2.88 7.36 -3.46
C LEU A 17 -2.64 6.48 -2.22
N PRO A 18 -2.87 6.98 -1.00
CA PRO A 18 -2.58 6.23 0.21
C PRO A 18 -3.54 5.04 0.35
N GLY A 19 -3.04 3.85 0.05
CA GLY A 19 -3.69 2.58 0.34
C GLY A 19 -3.40 2.07 1.77
N PRO A 20 -3.86 0.86 2.11
CA PRO A 20 -3.62 0.24 3.43
C PRO A 20 -2.15 0.19 3.82
N ASP A 21 -1.27 -0.16 2.87
CA ASP A 21 0.17 -0.28 3.09
C ASP A 21 0.82 1.07 3.43
N MET A 22 0.41 2.13 2.72
CA MET A 22 0.92 3.49 2.90
C MET A 22 0.43 4.09 4.21
N ILE A 23 -0.80 3.77 4.63
CA ILE A 23 -1.31 4.13 5.96
C ILE A 23 -0.54 3.39 7.05
N LEU A 24 -0.28 2.10 6.87
CA LEU A 24 0.51 1.31 7.81
C LEU A 24 1.89 1.97 8.02
N LEU A 25 2.53 2.43 6.95
CA LEU A 25 3.81 3.15 7.03
C LEU A 25 3.68 4.52 7.72
N LEU A 26 2.66 5.30 7.39
CA LEU A 26 2.39 6.59 8.03
C LEU A 26 2.15 6.42 9.54
N GLN A 27 1.34 5.45 9.94
CA GLN A 27 1.03 5.14 11.34
C GLN A 27 2.23 4.57 12.09
N THR A 28 2.96 3.64 11.48
CA THR A 28 4.16 3.05 12.07
C THR A 28 5.24 4.11 12.22
N GLY A 29 5.41 5.00 11.23
CA GLY A 29 6.30 6.15 11.32
C GLY A 29 5.91 7.08 12.46
N ALA A 30 4.62 7.45 12.53
CA ALA A 30 4.12 8.38 13.54
C ALA A 30 4.22 7.86 14.98
N ARG A 31 4.03 6.54 15.19
CA ARG A 31 3.99 5.92 16.52
C ARG A 31 5.32 5.30 16.96
N GLN A 32 6.04 4.65 16.05
CA GLN A 32 7.24 3.85 16.34
C GLN A 32 8.52 4.45 15.74
N GLY A 33 8.41 5.54 14.97
CA GLY A 33 9.54 6.25 14.40
C GLY A 33 10.06 5.67 13.08
N ARG A 34 11.09 6.34 12.54
CA ARG A 34 11.64 6.05 11.20
C ARG A 34 12.18 4.64 11.02
N GLY A 35 12.82 4.06 12.05
CA GLY A 35 13.46 2.76 11.95
C GLY A 35 12.46 1.64 11.73
N ALA A 36 11.44 1.56 12.59
CA ALA A 36 10.35 0.60 12.44
C ALA A 36 9.59 0.77 11.12
N ALA A 37 9.31 2.01 10.71
CA ALA A 37 8.59 2.27 9.46
C ALA A 37 9.39 1.85 8.21
N LEU A 38 10.70 2.13 8.16
CA LEU A 38 11.56 1.67 7.07
C LEU A 38 11.71 0.14 7.07
N ALA A 39 11.77 -0.49 8.24
CA ALA A 39 11.77 -1.94 8.34
C ALA A 39 10.47 -2.55 7.78
N THR A 40 9.32 -1.94 8.07
CA THR A 40 8.04 -2.31 7.47
C THR A 40 8.03 -2.11 5.95
N ALA A 41 8.61 -1.03 5.44
CA ALA A 41 8.76 -0.79 3.99
C ALA A 41 9.57 -1.89 3.29
N VAL A 42 10.63 -2.38 3.93
CA VAL A 42 11.40 -3.54 3.43
C VAL A 42 10.53 -4.79 3.37
N GLY A 43 9.73 -5.06 4.42
CA GLY A 43 8.77 -6.17 4.41
C GLY A 43 7.76 -6.08 3.26
N LEU A 44 7.20 -4.89 3.02
CA LEU A 44 6.28 -4.62 1.91
C LEU A 44 6.95 -4.82 0.54
N ALA A 45 8.22 -4.39 0.39
CA ALA A 45 8.98 -4.59 -0.84
C ALA A 45 9.25 -6.07 -1.13
N VAL A 46 9.61 -6.87 -0.11
CA VAL A 46 9.79 -8.32 -0.25
C VAL A 46 8.47 -9.00 -0.64
N ALA A 47 7.35 -8.66 0.02
CA ALA A 47 6.03 -9.17 -0.34
C ALA A 47 5.66 -8.88 -1.79
N ARG A 48 5.87 -7.64 -2.25
CA ARG A 48 5.64 -7.26 -3.66
C ARG A 48 6.54 -8.05 -4.61
N GLY A 49 7.80 -8.28 -4.25
CA GLY A 49 8.69 -9.16 -5.00
C GLY A 49 8.13 -10.59 -5.14
N CYS A 50 7.56 -11.15 -4.06
CA CYS A 50 6.89 -12.44 -4.10
C CYS A 50 5.65 -12.42 -5.02
N HIS A 51 4.80 -11.39 -4.94
CA HIS A 51 3.63 -11.25 -5.83
C HIS A 51 4.03 -11.16 -7.30
N VAL A 52 5.07 -10.37 -7.61
CA VAL A 52 5.64 -10.28 -8.95
C VAL A 52 6.15 -11.65 -9.42
N ALA A 53 6.89 -12.37 -8.58
CA ALA A 53 7.42 -13.69 -8.93
C ALA A 53 6.29 -14.70 -9.20
N LEU A 54 5.26 -14.72 -8.34
CA LEU A 54 4.08 -15.57 -8.51
C LEU A 54 3.30 -15.24 -9.78
N ALA A 55 3.07 -13.95 -10.04
CA ALA A 55 2.41 -13.49 -11.27
C ALA A 55 3.24 -13.86 -12.51
N ALA A 56 4.55 -13.63 -12.47
CA ALA A 56 5.46 -13.92 -13.58
C ALA A 56 5.48 -15.41 -13.91
N LEU A 57 5.65 -16.28 -12.91
CA LEU A 57 5.69 -17.73 -13.10
C LEU A 57 4.33 -18.28 -13.56
N GLY A 58 3.24 -17.86 -12.90
CA GLY A 58 1.89 -18.31 -13.20
C GLY A 58 1.44 -17.88 -14.59
N LEU A 59 1.64 -16.61 -14.95
CA LEU A 59 1.24 -16.08 -16.25
C LEU A 59 2.16 -16.53 -17.38
N ALA A 60 3.47 -16.66 -17.15
CA ALA A 60 4.37 -17.24 -18.17
C ALA A 60 3.99 -18.69 -18.50
N ALA A 61 3.65 -19.50 -17.48
CA ALA A 61 3.16 -20.86 -17.69
C ALA A 61 1.81 -20.87 -18.44
N LEU A 62 0.89 -19.98 -18.05
CA LEU A 62 -0.42 -19.85 -18.68
C LEU A 62 -0.31 -19.45 -20.16
N PHE A 63 0.49 -18.43 -20.49
CA PHE A 63 0.67 -17.95 -21.86
C PHE A 63 1.39 -18.97 -22.74
N LYS A 64 2.29 -19.77 -22.16
CA LYS A 64 2.93 -20.88 -22.86
C LYS A 64 1.94 -22.01 -23.16
N ALA A 65 1.05 -22.33 -22.22
CA ALA A 65 0.07 -23.41 -22.37
C ALA A 65 -1.11 -23.02 -23.28
N ALA A 66 -1.55 -21.76 -23.21
CA ALA A 66 -2.72 -21.25 -23.93
C ALA A 66 -2.47 -19.82 -24.42
N PRO A 67 -1.85 -19.61 -25.60
CA PRO A 67 -1.44 -18.28 -26.08
C PRO A 67 -2.58 -17.24 -26.15
N TRP A 68 -3.80 -17.67 -26.48
CA TRP A 68 -4.98 -16.79 -26.53
C TRP A 68 -5.32 -16.13 -25.18
N THR A 69 -4.88 -16.72 -24.07
CA THR A 69 -5.12 -16.16 -22.72
C THR A 69 -4.35 -14.85 -22.49
N PHE A 70 -3.31 -14.57 -23.28
CA PHE A 70 -2.60 -13.30 -23.24
C PHE A 70 -3.54 -12.12 -23.46
N ASP A 71 -4.33 -12.17 -24.54
CA ASP A 71 -5.27 -11.09 -24.89
C ASP A 71 -6.40 -10.96 -23.86
N VAL A 72 -6.87 -12.09 -23.32
CA VAL A 72 -7.89 -12.09 -22.27
C VAL A 72 -7.39 -11.43 -20.99
N VAL A 73 -6.21 -11.81 -20.51
CA VAL A 73 -5.61 -11.20 -19.31
C VAL A 73 -5.31 -9.72 -19.55
N ARG A 74 -4.83 -9.36 -20.75
CA ARG A 74 -4.58 -7.99 -21.13
C ARG A 74 -5.86 -7.15 -21.09
N LEU A 75 -6.95 -7.59 -21.73
CA LEU A 75 -8.22 -6.89 -21.76
C LEU A 75 -8.89 -6.81 -20.37
N ALA A 76 -8.94 -7.93 -19.64
CA ALA A 76 -9.47 -7.98 -18.29
C ALA A 76 -8.70 -7.03 -17.35
N GLY A 77 -7.38 -7.00 -17.51
CA GLY A 77 -6.53 -6.12 -16.74
C GLY A 77 -6.76 -4.63 -17.06
N ALA A 78 -6.92 -4.28 -18.33
CA ALA A 78 -7.27 -2.92 -18.72
C ALA A 78 -8.62 -2.47 -18.13
N ALA A 79 -9.64 -3.35 -18.16
CA ALA A 79 -10.94 -3.08 -17.55
C ALA A 79 -10.84 -2.89 -16.02
N TYR A 80 -10.05 -3.71 -15.34
CA TYR A 80 -9.81 -3.58 -13.89
C TYR A 80 -9.09 -2.26 -13.54
N LEU A 81 -8.06 -1.88 -14.29
CA LEU A 81 -7.36 -0.61 -14.10
C LEU A 81 -8.27 0.59 -14.35
N LEU A 82 -9.14 0.52 -15.37
CA LEU A 82 -10.15 1.54 -15.62
C LEU A 82 -11.12 1.66 -14.45
N TRP A 83 -11.60 0.53 -13.92
CA TRP A 83 -12.47 0.52 -12.74
C TRP A 83 -11.78 1.13 -11.51
N ILE A 84 -10.51 0.80 -11.25
CA ILE A 84 -9.73 1.45 -10.18
C ILE A 84 -9.59 2.95 -10.43
N GLY A 85 -9.28 3.38 -11.65
CA GLY A 85 -9.16 4.79 -12.01
C GLY A 85 -10.46 5.55 -11.72
N ILE A 86 -11.61 4.99 -12.12
CA ILE A 86 -12.93 5.55 -11.85
C ILE A 86 -13.20 5.62 -10.34
N GLN A 87 -12.88 4.57 -9.58
CA GLN A 87 -13.03 4.55 -8.12
C GLN A 87 -12.20 5.67 -7.48
N CYS A 88 -10.97 5.90 -7.94
CA CYS A 88 -10.10 6.98 -7.44
C CYS A 88 -10.69 8.37 -7.70
N LEU A 89 -11.38 8.57 -8.82
CA LEU A 89 -12.05 9.85 -9.15
C LEU A 89 -13.34 10.08 -8.36
N ARG A 90 -14.06 9.00 -8.01
CA ARG A 90 -15.40 9.08 -7.40
C ARG A 90 -15.39 9.14 -5.88
N SER A 91 -14.26 8.91 -5.24
CA SER A 91 -14.20 8.72 -3.80
C SER A 91 -13.24 9.68 -3.12
N THR A 92 -13.72 10.33 -2.06
CA THR A 92 -12.87 10.89 -1.01
C THR A 92 -12.36 9.72 -0.16
N LEU A 93 -11.48 8.87 -0.71
CA LEU A 93 -10.89 7.74 0.01
C LEU A 93 -9.88 8.26 1.03
N LEU A 94 -10.37 8.85 2.12
CA LEU A 94 -9.66 8.83 3.39
C LEU A 94 -9.90 7.43 3.96
N PRO A 95 -8.90 6.54 3.96
CA PRO A 95 -9.12 5.20 4.44
C PRO A 95 -9.22 5.25 5.98
N ASP A 96 -10.00 4.34 6.55
CA ASP A 96 -10.33 4.38 7.97
C ASP A 96 -9.07 4.19 8.83
N LEU A 97 -8.58 5.29 9.39
CA LEU A 97 -7.36 5.33 10.21
C LEU A 97 -7.51 4.56 11.52
N ARG A 98 -8.73 4.07 11.85
CA ARG A 98 -9.03 3.32 13.07
C ARG A 98 -8.73 1.81 12.96
N ALA A 99 -8.52 1.27 11.77
CA ALA A 99 -8.51 -0.18 11.54
C ALA A 99 -7.16 -0.89 11.81
N SER A 100 -6.15 -0.22 12.34
CA SER A 100 -4.84 -0.86 12.58
C SER A 100 -4.28 -0.46 13.94
N SER A 101 -4.48 -1.32 14.93
CA SER A 101 -3.71 -1.27 16.16
C SER A 101 -2.24 -1.53 15.81
N VAL A 102 -1.44 -0.47 15.86
CA VAL A 102 0.02 -0.57 15.80
C VAL A 102 0.48 -0.98 17.21
N PRO A 103 1.06 -2.18 17.41
CA PRO A 103 1.57 -2.61 18.72
C PRO A 103 2.65 -1.65 19.24
N ASP A 104 2.91 -1.69 20.54
CA ASP A 104 3.68 -0.67 21.26
C ASP A 104 5.16 -0.53 20.82
N ALA A 105 5.76 0.61 21.16
CA ALA A 105 6.96 1.24 20.56
C ALA A 105 8.33 0.50 20.68
N ARG A 106 8.36 -0.81 20.88
CA ARG A 106 9.62 -1.62 20.95
C ARG A 106 9.69 -2.73 19.92
N ALA A 107 9.10 -2.53 18.73
CA ALA A 107 9.22 -3.51 17.66
C ALA A 107 10.69 -3.67 17.25
N GLN A 108 11.24 -4.86 17.50
CA GLN A 108 12.49 -5.29 16.87
C GLN A 108 12.30 -5.22 15.36
N TRP A 109 13.31 -4.78 14.61
CA TRP A 109 13.27 -4.62 13.15
C TRP A 109 12.67 -5.84 12.43
N ARG A 110 12.91 -7.04 12.96
CA ARG A 110 12.33 -8.31 12.48
C ARG A 110 10.79 -8.33 12.49
N GLU A 111 10.16 -7.86 13.56
CA GLU A 111 8.71 -7.86 13.68
C GLU A 111 8.08 -6.82 12.74
N ALA A 112 8.72 -5.66 12.61
CA ALA A 112 8.30 -4.64 11.66
C ALA A 112 8.39 -5.10 10.20
N ILE A 113 9.46 -5.83 9.82
CA ILE A 113 9.60 -6.48 8.51
C ILE A 113 8.52 -7.54 8.33
N ARG A 114 8.35 -8.44 9.30
CA ARG A 114 7.34 -9.51 9.25
C ARG A 114 5.94 -8.95 9.08
N ARG A 115 5.61 -7.87 9.79
CA ARG A 115 4.33 -7.19 9.68
C ARG A 115 4.11 -6.65 8.28
N GLY A 116 5.05 -5.90 7.72
CA GLY A 116 4.96 -5.41 6.34
C GLY A 116 4.80 -6.54 5.34
N LEU A 117 5.61 -7.59 5.49
CA LEU A 117 5.56 -8.79 4.65
C LEU A 117 4.17 -9.44 4.67
N LEU A 118 3.65 -9.75 5.86
CA LEU A 118 2.36 -10.43 6.01
C LEU A 118 1.18 -9.55 5.58
N THR A 119 1.20 -8.26 5.91
CA THR A 119 0.12 -7.34 5.51
C THR A 119 -0.03 -7.30 3.99
N ASN A 120 1.08 -7.19 3.25
CA ASN A 120 1.00 -7.11 1.79
C ASN A 120 0.83 -8.49 1.12
N LEU A 121 1.42 -9.57 1.65
CA LEU A 121 1.17 -10.92 1.12
C LEU A 121 -0.30 -11.31 1.24
N LEU A 122 -0.96 -10.93 2.33
CA LEU A 122 -2.39 -11.19 2.57
C LEU A 122 -3.30 -10.14 1.92
N ASN A 123 -2.75 -9.16 1.19
CA ASN A 123 -3.52 -8.13 0.52
C ASN A 123 -3.91 -8.61 -0.89
N PRO A 124 -5.15 -9.08 -1.12
CA PRO A 124 -5.57 -9.56 -2.43
C PRO A 124 -5.50 -8.46 -3.51
N LYS A 125 -5.64 -7.18 -3.12
CA LYS A 125 -5.48 -6.05 -4.03
C LYS A 125 -4.05 -5.96 -4.57
N ALA A 126 -3.04 -6.20 -3.73
CA ALA A 126 -1.64 -6.14 -4.14
C ALA A 126 -1.28 -7.26 -5.13
N LEU A 127 -1.74 -8.48 -4.86
CA LEU A 127 -1.56 -9.62 -5.76
C LEU A 127 -2.26 -9.37 -7.11
N LEU A 128 -3.55 -9.03 -7.08
CA LEU A 128 -4.33 -8.77 -8.29
C LEU A 128 -3.74 -7.63 -9.11
N PHE A 129 -3.26 -6.58 -8.45
CA PHE A 129 -2.60 -5.45 -9.11
C PHE A 129 -1.36 -5.90 -9.88
N CYS A 130 -0.47 -6.70 -9.28
CA CYS A 130 0.72 -7.20 -9.97
C CYS A 130 0.34 -8.10 -11.17
N SER A 131 -0.62 -9.00 -10.96
CA SER A 131 -1.10 -9.92 -12.01
C SER A 131 -1.80 -9.21 -13.17
N VAL A 132 -2.40 -8.06 -12.94
CA VAL A 132 -3.11 -7.28 -13.97
C VAL A 132 -2.21 -6.25 -14.63
N LEU A 133 -1.42 -5.52 -13.85
CA LEU A 133 -0.63 -4.39 -14.35
C LEU A 133 0.55 -4.85 -15.21
N LEU A 134 1.34 -5.82 -14.73
CA LEU A 134 2.58 -6.21 -15.42
C LEU A 134 2.33 -6.70 -16.85
N PRO A 135 1.34 -7.58 -17.11
CA PRO A 135 1.04 -8.02 -18.47
C PRO A 135 0.71 -6.90 -19.46
N GLN A 136 0.19 -5.76 -19.00
CA GLN A 136 -0.15 -4.63 -19.90
C GLN A 136 1.08 -4.05 -20.61
N PHE A 137 2.27 -4.27 -20.05
CA PHE A 137 3.52 -3.72 -20.58
C PHE A 137 4.40 -4.78 -21.25
N ILE A 138 3.95 -6.03 -21.29
CA ILE A 138 4.64 -7.13 -21.96
C ILE A 138 4.32 -7.10 -23.45
N VAL A 139 5.35 -7.29 -24.27
CA VAL A 139 5.22 -7.41 -25.73
C VAL A 139 5.36 -8.88 -26.12
N ALA A 140 4.35 -9.44 -26.80
CA ALA A 140 4.30 -10.84 -27.20
C ALA A 140 5.48 -11.23 -28.11
N ASP A 141 5.79 -10.41 -29.12
CA ASP A 141 6.88 -10.64 -30.08
C ASP A 141 8.26 -10.11 -29.61
N GLY A 142 8.42 -9.93 -28.30
CA GLY A 142 9.62 -9.36 -27.68
C GLY A 142 10.57 -10.39 -27.06
N ALA A 143 11.34 -9.93 -26.06
CA ALA A 143 12.17 -10.80 -25.23
C ALA A 143 11.31 -11.87 -24.48
N PRO A 144 11.90 -12.95 -23.95
CA PRO A 144 11.14 -13.95 -23.21
C PRO A 144 10.26 -13.35 -22.11
N VAL A 145 9.01 -13.78 -22.00
CA VAL A 145 8.00 -13.23 -21.07
C VAL A 145 8.54 -13.09 -19.64
N LEU A 146 9.23 -14.11 -19.13
CA LEU A 146 9.80 -14.10 -17.78
C LEU A 146 10.84 -12.99 -17.58
N SER A 147 11.65 -12.69 -18.60
CA SER A 147 12.65 -11.62 -18.55
C SER A 147 11.99 -10.23 -18.53
N GLN A 148 10.92 -10.04 -19.29
CA GLN A 148 10.14 -8.79 -19.28
C GLN A 148 9.48 -8.59 -17.90
N PHE A 149 8.88 -9.64 -17.33
CA PHE A 149 8.36 -9.63 -15.96
C PHE A 149 9.43 -9.30 -14.93
N ALA A 150 10.64 -9.86 -15.04
CA ALA A 150 11.72 -9.59 -14.10
C ALA A 150 12.12 -8.10 -14.11
N VAL A 151 12.28 -7.50 -15.30
CA VAL A 151 12.61 -6.08 -15.44
C VAL A 151 11.50 -5.18 -14.89
N LEU A 152 10.25 -5.41 -15.31
CA LEU A 152 9.09 -4.66 -14.83
C LEU A 152 8.89 -4.83 -13.32
N GLY A 153 9.15 -6.02 -12.82
CA GLY A 153 9.11 -6.38 -11.41
C GLY A 153 10.12 -5.61 -10.56
N VAL A 154 11.38 -5.56 -10.98
CA VAL A 154 12.43 -4.78 -10.31
C VAL A 154 12.07 -3.29 -10.29
N ILE A 155 11.56 -2.75 -11.40
CA ILE A 155 11.11 -1.36 -11.46
C ILE A 155 9.93 -1.13 -10.51
N LEU A 156 8.91 -2.00 -10.51
CA LEU A 156 7.75 -1.89 -9.63
C LEU A 156 8.17 -1.91 -8.15
N VAL A 157 8.99 -2.89 -7.75
CA VAL A 157 9.44 -3.03 -6.36
C VAL A 157 10.33 -1.84 -5.96
N GLY A 158 11.23 -1.40 -6.85
CA GLY A 158 12.13 -0.27 -6.60
C GLY A 158 11.39 1.05 -6.44
N VAL A 159 10.52 1.40 -7.39
CA VAL A 159 9.67 2.60 -7.30
C VAL A 159 8.78 2.52 -6.07
N GLY A 160 8.17 1.37 -5.84
CA GLY A 160 7.35 1.12 -4.67
C GLY A 160 8.09 1.34 -3.35
N LEU A 161 9.32 0.86 -3.23
CA LEU A 161 10.14 1.06 -2.03
C LEU A 161 10.52 2.53 -1.82
N LEU A 162 10.72 3.30 -2.90
CA LEU A 162 10.97 4.75 -2.81
C LEU A 162 9.75 5.49 -2.23
N PHE A 163 8.55 5.21 -2.76
CA PHE A 163 7.31 5.78 -2.23
C PHE A 163 7.07 5.35 -0.78
N ASP A 164 7.20 4.06 -0.47
CA ASP A 164 7.03 3.54 0.89
C ASP A 164 8.00 4.21 1.88
N SER A 165 9.25 4.42 1.47
CA SER A 165 10.25 5.13 2.28
C SER A 165 9.84 6.59 2.51
N ALA A 166 9.30 7.27 1.48
CA ALA A 166 8.78 8.62 1.63
C ALA A 166 7.60 8.68 2.63
N TYR A 167 6.65 7.74 2.56
CA TYR A 167 5.55 7.65 3.52
C TYR A 167 6.04 7.33 4.94
N ALA A 168 7.01 6.41 5.09
CA ALA A 168 7.61 6.07 6.37
C ALA A 168 8.26 7.30 7.03
N LEU A 169 9.05 8.05 6.28
CA LEU A 169 9.74 9.24 6.75
C LEU A 169 8.76 10.38 7.07
N THR A 170 7.74 10.57 6.22
CA THR A 170 6.67 11.55 6.42
C THR A 170 5.88 11.24 7.68
N GLY A 171 5.48 9.98 7.88
CA GLY A 171 4.81 9.53 9.09
C GLY A 171 5.65 9.80 10.33
N ALA A 172 6.96 9.50 10.28
CA ALA A 172 7.87 9.77 11.38
C ALA A 172 8.06 11.27 11.65
N ALA A 173 8.09 12.11 10.61
CA ALA A 173 8.16 13.56 10.77
C ALA A 173 6.87 14.12 11.41
N LEU A 174 5.69 13.68 10.94
CA LEU A 174 4.40 14.03 11.53
C LEU A 174 4.32 13.62 12.99
N GLY A 175 4.68 12.37 13.33
CA GLY A 175 4.70 11.89 14.72
C GLY A 175 5.58 12.76 15.63
N ARG A 176 6.80 13.11 15.18
CA ARG A 176 7.68 14.01 15.94
C ARG A 176 7.09 15.41 16.10
N TRP A 177 6.50 15.97 15.06
CA TRP A 177 5.87 17.28 15.11
C TRP A 177 4.69 17.32 16.10
N LEU A 178 3.83 16.30 16.12
CA LEU A 178 2.76 16.17 17.14
C LEU A 178 3.33 16.05 18.56
N GLN A 179 4.45 15.35 18.74
CA GLN A 179 5.09 15.20 20.06
C GLN A 179 5.79 16.48 20.54
N HIS A 180 6.26 17.33 19.64
CA HIS A 180 7.01 18.55 19.99
C HIS A 180 6.16 19.82 19.98
N SER A 181 4.89 19.76 19.54
CA SER A 181 3.98 20.90 19.53
C SER A 181 3.03 20.87 20.74
N PRO A 182 3.24 21.72 21.77
CA PRO A 182 2.37 21.75 22.95
C PRO A 182 0.93 22.14 22.60
N ALA A 183 0.74 22.95 21.56
CA ALA A 183 -0.57 23.35 21.06
C ALA A 183 -1.34 22.17 20.45
N ALA A 184 -0.66 21.31 19.67
CA ALA A 184 -1.29 20.12 19.07
C ALA A 184 -1.70 19.09 20.14
N GLN A 185 -0.85 18.87 21.15
CA GLN A 185 -1.18 18.01 22.29
C GLN A 185 -2.37 18.57 23.08
N ARG A 186 -2.42 19.89 23.28
CA ARG A 186 -3.51 20.55 24.01
C ARG A 186 -4.84 20.47 23.24
N VAL A 187 -4.84 20.65 21.91
CA VAL A 187 -6.04 20.46 21.07
C VAL A 187 -6.51 19.00 21.11
N GLN A 188 -5.59 18.03 21.00
CA GLN A 188 -5.93 16.61 21.09
C GLN A 188 -6.56 16.27 22.45
N GLN A 189 -5.98 16.76 23.55
CA GLN A 189 -6.51 16.56 24.91
C GLN A 189 -7.90 17.18 25.09
N TRP A 190 -8.09 18.41 24.61
CA TRP A 190 -9.39 19.10 24.65
C TRP A 190 -10.47 18.37 23.85
N LEU A 191 -10.17 17.93 22.63
CA LEU A 191 -11.11 17.17 21.81
C LEU A 191 -11.49 15.84 22.49
N PHE A 192 -10.50 15.09 22.99
CA PHE A 192 -10.75 13.81 23.65
C PHE A 192 -11.54 13.98 24.95
N GLY A 193 -11.15 14.96 25.77
CA GLY A 193 -11.86 15.32 26.99
C GLY A 193 -13.30 15.76 26.72
N SER A 194 -13.52 16.61 25.71
CA SER A 194 -14.85 17.07 25.31
C SER A 194 -15.74 15.92 24.82
N LEU A 195 -15.18 15.00 24.03
CA LEU A 195 -15.87 13.80 23.57
C LEU A 195 -16.26 12.87 24.73
N LEU A 196 -15.36 12.65 25.69
CA LEU A 196 -15.64 11.84 26.88
C LEU A 196 -16.68 12.49 27.78
N ILE A 197 -16.63 13.82 27.98
CA ILE A 197 -17.64 14.57 28.72
C ILE A 197 -18.99 14.47 28.02
N GLY A 198 -19.05 14.71 26.71
CA GLY A 198 -20.29 14.58 25.93
C GLY A 198 -20.85 13.16 25.97
N PHE A 199 -19.99 12.14 25.92
CA PHE A 199 -20.38 10.74 26.07
C PHE A 199 -20.92 10.43 27.47
N ALA A 200 -20.26 10.93 28.53
CA ALA A 200 -20.70 10.77 29.91
C ALA A 200 -22.07 11.42 30.15
N VAL A 201 -22.25 12.67 29.68
CA VAL A 201 -23.53 13.39 29.74
C VAL A 201 -24.63 12.58 29.05
N ARG A 202 -24.38 12.07 27.84
CA ARG A 202 -25.33 11.21 27.11
C ARG A 202 -25.66 9.93 27.89
N LEU A 203 -24.69 9.29 28.53
CA LEU A 203 -24.87 8.09 29.35
C LEU A 203 -25.78 8.35 30.55
N THR A 204 -25.60 9.49 31.23
CA THR A 204 -26.43 9.89 32.37
C THR A 204 -27.90 10.08 31.97
N PHE A 205 -28.17 10.64 30.79
CA PHE A 205 -29.55 10.83 30.31
C PHE A 205 -30.19 9.59 29.67
N ILE A 206 -29.41 8.56 29.32
CA ILE A 206 -29.91 7.30 28.75
C ILE A 206 -30.35 6.29 29.83
N GLN A 207 -29.86 6.40 31.07
CA GLN A 207 -30.25 5.47 32.16
C GLN A 207 -31.63 5.74 32.79
N GLN A 208 -32.40 6.71 32.29
CA GLN A 208 -33.75 7.05 32.81
C GLN A 208 -34.90 6.73 31.84
N ALA A 209 -34.71 5.81 30.89
CA ALA A 209 -35.77 5.30 30.01
C ALA A 209 -35.96 3.78 30.20
#